data_AF-A0A1I3SDJ6-F1
#
_entry.id   AF-A0A1I3SDJ6-F1
#
_cell.length_a   1.000
_cell.length_b   1.000
_cell.length_c   1.000
_cell.angle_alpha   90.00
_cell.angle_beta   90.00
_cell.angle_gamma   90.00
#
_symmetry.space_group_name_H-M   'P 1'
#
loop_
_entity.id
_entity.type
_entity.pdbx_description
1 polymer ?
#
loop_
_entity_poly.entity_id
_entity_poly.type
_entity_poly.pdbx_seq_one_letter_code
_entity_poly.pdbx_strand_id
1 'polypeptide(L)'
;MTRSQITADMAVDDQADPGHARSARALVQGVRWRSGLSQGEFARAFGIPLAQLAALELGQARSDAALTAYLRVIDHAPDVVREALERF
;
A
#
# COMPACT_ATOMS: atom_id res chain seq x y z
N MET A 1 25.25 40.88 5.55
CA MET A 1 23.90 40.48 5.14
C MET A 1 24.03 39.61 3.89
N THR A 2 24.20 38.30 4.07
CA THR A 2 23.16 37.22 4.10
C THR A 2 22.86 36.65 2.70
N ARG A 3 23.61 35.61 2.32
CA ARG A 3 23.25 34.70 1.22
C ARG A 3 23.76 33.26 1.44
N SER A 4 23.85 32.82 2.70
CA SER A 4 24.39 31.50 3.07
C SER A 4 23.47 30.67 3.98
N GLN A 5 22.16 30.95 3.99
CA GLN A 5 21.21 30.35 4.94
C GLN A 5 19.93 29.83 4.28
N ILE A 6 20.02 29.07 3.19
CA ILE A 6 18.83 28.41 2.61
C ILE A 6 18.97 26.88 2.46
N THR A 7 20.17 26.30 2.61
CA THR A 7 20.35 24.84 2.45
C THR A 7 20.59 24.11 3.78
N ALA A 8 20.08 24.65 4.88
CA ALA A 8 20.00 23.91 6.13
C ALA A 8 18.59 23.30 6.23
N ASP A 9 18.55 21.98 6.39
CA ASP A 9 17.40 21.20 6.86
C ASP A 9 16.42 20.63 5.80
N MET A 10 16.96 19.95 4.78
CA MET A 10 16.30 18.74 4.31
C MET A 10 16.98 17.54 4.98
N ALA A 11 16.56 17.22 6.21
CA ALA A 11 16.78 15.90 6.75
C ALA A 11 16.04 14.92 5.84
N VAL A 12 16.77 14.32 4.89
CA VAL A 12 16.31 13.09 4.23
C VAL A 12 16.23 12.08 5.35
N ASP A 13 15.00 11.80 5.81
CA ASP A 13 14.76 10.75 6.78
C ASP A 13 15.30 9.44 6.20
N ASP A 14 16.39 8.92 6.78
CA ASP A 14 17.03 7.68 6.38
C ASP A 14 16.10 6.46 6.59
N GLN A 15 14.95 6.64 7.28
CA GLN A 15 13.87 5.66 7.37
C GLN A 15 12.96 5.64 6.13
N ALA A 16 12.98 6.69 5.31
CA ALA A 16 12.26 6.73 4.06
C ALA A 16 13.04 5.92 3.02
N ASP A 17 12.65 4.66 2.83
CA ASP A 17 12.98 3.88 1.62
C ASP A 17 11.87 4.12 0.58
N PRO A 18 12.01 5.13 -0.30
CA PRO A 18 11.02 5.42 -1.34
C PRO A 18 10.91 4.28 -2.37
N GLY A 19 11.90 3.38 -2.46
CA GLY A 19 11.85 2.19 -3.30
C GLY A 19 10.80 1.20 -2.80
N HIS A 20 10.78 0.94 -1.49
CA HIS A 20 9.74 0.10 -0.87
C HIS A 20 8.35 0.71 -1.03
N ALA A 21 8.20 2.01 -0.75
CA ALA A 21 6.91 2.68 -0.85
C ALA A 21 6.35 2.65 -2.28
N ARG A 22 7.22 2.88 -3.29
CA ARG A 22 6.85 2.78 -4.71
C ARG A 22 6.46 1.36 -5.10
N SER A 23 7.17 0.35 -4.58
CA SER A 23 6.90 -1.07 -4.84
C SER A 23 5.58 -1.52 -4.20
N ALA A 24 5.31 -1.08 -2.97
CA ALA A 24 4.05 -1.35 -2.26
C ALA A 24 2.86 -0.71 -2.99
N ARG A 25 2.99 0.55 -3.39
CA ARG A 25 1.98 1.26 -4.19
C ARG A 25 1.69 0.54 -5.51
N ALA A 26 2.73 0.17 -6.26
CA ALA A 26 2.55 -0.52 -7.54
C ALA A 26 1.88 -1.89 -7.36
N LEU A 27 2.25 -2.65 -6.32
CA LEU A 27 1.63 -3.92 -6.00
C LEU A 27 0.15 -3.75 -5.69
N VAL A 28 -0.20 -2.90 -4.71
CA VAL A 28 -1.60 -2.77 -4.26
C VAL A 28 -2.52 -2.25 -5.36
N GLN A 29 -2.06 -1.28 -6.17
CA GLN A 29 -2.83 -0.77 -7.31
C GLN A 29 -3.03 -1.86 -8.35
N GLY A 30 -1.98 -2.63 -8.68
CA GLY A 30 -2.06 -3.72 -9.65
C GLY A 30 -3.06 -4.79 -9.23
N VAL A 31 -2.99 -5.26 -7.98
CA VAL A 31 -3.90 -6.28 -7.45
C VAL A 31 -5.35 -5.79 -7.46
N ARG A 32 -5.59 -4.55 -6.99
CA ARG A 32 -6.95 -4.01 -6.99
C ARG A 32 -7.51 -3.84 -8.39
N TRP A 33 -6.73 -3.31 -9.35
CA TRP A 33 -7.22 -3.12 -10.71
C TRP A 33 -7.60 -4.44 -11.38
N ARG A 34 -6.82 -5.50 -11.17
CA ARG A 34 -7.14 -6.84 -11.66
C ARG A 34 -8.42 -7.43 -11.04
N SER A 35 -8.74 -7.05 -9.81
CA SER A 35 -10.00 -7.47 -9.17
C SER A 35 -11.25 -6.81 -9.77
N GLY A 36 -11.11 -5.69 -10.49
CA GLY A 36 -12.25 -4.91 -11.00
C GLY A 36 -13.04 -4.14 -9.94
N LEU A 37 -12.63 -4.20 -8.67
CA LEU A 37 -13.32 -3.55 -7.55
C LEU A 37 -12.90 -2.08 -7.37
N SER A 38 -13.85 -1.25 -6.92
CA SER A 38 -13.52 0.07 -6.37
C SER A 38 -12.64 -0.07 -5.12
N GLN A 39 -12.01 1.03 -4.69
CA GLN A 39 -11.16 1.03 -3.49
C GLN A 39 -11.92 0.57 -2.24
N GLY A 40 -13.16 1.05 -2.04
CA GLY A 40 -14.00 0.66 -0.90
C GLY A 40 -14.45 -0.79 -0.96
N GLU A 41 -14.82 -1.29 -2.15
CA GLU A 41 -15.21 -2.69 -2.33
C GLU A 41 -14.03 -3.63 -2.08
N PHE A 42 -12.84 -3.28 -2.58
CA PHE A 42 -11.62 -4.05 -2.36
C PHE A 42 -11.23 -4.11 -0.88
N ALA A 43 -11.25 -2.95 -0.20
CA ALA A 43 -11.00 -2.85 1.24
C ALA A 43 -11.93 -3.79 2.02
N ARG A 44 -13.23 -3.75 1.73
CA ARG A 44 -14.23 -4.60 2.40
C ARG A 44 -14.05 -6.08 2.06
N ALA A 45 -13.85 -6.41 0.79
CA ALA A 45 -13.77 -7.80 0.33
C ALA A 45 -12.56 -8.56 0.90
N PHE A 46 -11.47 -7.84 1.20
CA PHE A 46 -10.21 -8.44 1.67
C PHE A 46 -9.83 -8.04 3.11
N GLY A 47 -10.72 -7.39 3.85
CA GLY A 47 -10.47 -7.02 5.24
C GLY A 47 -9.29 -6.04 5.43
N ILE A 48 -9.02 -5.18 4.44
CA ILE A 48 -7.98 -4.16 4.53
C ILE A 48 -8.64 -2.84 4.93
N PRO A 49 -8.21 -2.18 6.03
CA PRO A 49 -8.73 -0.88 6.41
C PRO A 49 -8.65 0.14 5.25
N LEU A 50 -9.78 0.78 4.92
CA LEU A 50 -9.84 1.70 3.77
C LEU A 50 -8.81 2.83 3.85
N ALA A 51 -8.58 3.39 5.04
CA ALA A 51 -7.57 4.43 5.25
C ALA A 51 -6.15 3.92 4.99
N GLN A 52 -5.85 2.67 5.39
CA GLN A 52 -4.56 2.03 5.12
C GLN A 52 -4.39 1.77 3.61
N LEU A 53 -5.42 1.25 2.95
CA LEU A 53 -5.42 1.05 1.50
C LEU A 53 -5.19 2.36 0.74
N ALA A 54 -5.87 3.44 1.13
CA ALA A 54 -5.69 4.75 0.52
C ALA A 54 -4.28 5.31 0.73
N ALA A 55 -3.73 5.20 1.95
CA ALA A 55 -2.37 5.65 2.23
C ALA A 55 -1.32 4.87 1.40
N LEU A 56 -1.51 3.55 1.23
CA LEU A 56 -0.65 2.72 0.37
C LEU A 56 -0.75 3.11 -1.11
N GLU A 57 -1.95 3.32 -1.62
CA GLU A 57 -2.15 3.73 -3.02
C GLU A 57 -1.62 5.14 -3.31
N LEU A 58 -1.62 6.03 -2.32
CA LEU A 58 -0.98 7.36 -2.42
C LEU A 58 0.53 7.30 -2.22
N GLY A 59 1.09 6.19 -1.70
CA GLY A 59 2.50 6.06 -1.35
C GLY A 59 2.87 6.79 -0.05
N GLN A 60 1.89 7.10 0.80
CA GLN A 60 2.06 7.71 2.12
C GLN A 60 2.35 6.68 3.22
N ALA A 61 2.14 5.39 2.94
CA ALA A 61 2.45 4.29 3.84
C ALA A 61 3.29 3.22 3.15
N ARG A 62 4.01 2.42 3.96
CA ARG A 62 4.73 1.22 3.52
C ARG A 62 3.90 -0.01 3.87
N SER A 63 3.87 -1.01 2.99
CA SER A 63 3.40 -2.33 3.37
C SER A 63 4.48 -3.03 4.20
N ASP A 64 4.07 -3.74 5.24
CA ASP A 64 4.96 -4.68 5.90
C ASP A 64 5.05 -6.00 5.11
N ALA A 65 5.85 -6.95 5.61
CA ALA A 65 6.01 -8.25 4.98
C ALA A 65 4.71 -9.05 4.90
N ALA A 66 3.86 -8.97 5.94
CA ALA A 66 2.62 -9.73 6.04
C ALA A 66 1.60 -9.23 5.01
N LEU A 67 1.37 -7.92 4.93
CA LEU A 67 0.48 -7.30 3.95
C LEU A 67 0.99 -7.53 2.53
N THR A 68 2.30 -7.47 2.31
CA THR A 68 2.89 -7.77 0.99
C THR A 68 2.63 -9.23 0.58
N ALA A 69 2.81 -10.18 1.49
CA ALA A 69 2.51 -11.59 1.23
C ALA A 69 1.01 -11.79 0.98
N TYR A 70 0.15 -11.15 1.78
CA TYR A 70 -1.29 -11.22 1.63
C TYR A 70 -1.77 -10.67 0.28
N LEU A 71 -1.27 -9.52 -0.15
CA LEU A 71 -1.57 -8.95 -1.47
C LEU A 71 -1.15 -9.89 -2.62
N ARG A 72 -0.03 -10.61 -2.49
CA ARG A 72 0.37 -11.63 -3.47
C ARG A 72 -0.58 -12.83 -3.52
N VAL A 73 -1.10 -13.25 -2.36
CA VAL A 73 -2.09 -14.33 -2.30
C VAL A 73 -3.42 -13.88 -2.91
N ILE A 74 -3.88 -12.66 -2.62
CA ILE A 74 -5.06 -12.07 -3.26
C ILE A 74 -4.89 -12.02 -4.78
N ASP A 75 -3.70 -11.63 -5.25
CA ASP A 75 -3.41 -11.54 -6.68
C ASP A 75 -3.50 -12.90 -7.40
N HIS A 76 -3.05 -13.95 -6.71
CA HIS A 76 -2.99 -15.29 -7.25
C HIS A 76 -4.34 -16.01 -7.17
N ALA A 77 -5.08 -15.85 -6.07
CA ALA A 77 -6.28 -16.61 -5.76
C ALA A 77 -7.34 -15.76 -5.01
N PRO A 78 -7.89 -14.70 -5.64
CA PRO A 78 -8.78 -13.77 -4.97
C PRO A 78 -10.06 -14.42 -4.46
N ASP A 79 -10.60 -15.40 -5.20
CA ASP A 79 -11.84 -16.10 -4.84
C ASP A 79 -11.67 -16.97 -3.60
N VAL A 80 -10.52 -17.67 -3.50
CA VAL A 80 -10.17 -18.50 -2.34
C VAL A 80 -10.03 -17.64 -1.08
N VAL A 81 -9.40 -16.46 -1.21
CA VAL A 81 -9.28 -15.53 -0.09
C VAL A 81 -10.66 -15.03 0.36
N ARG A 82 -11.53 -14.62 -0.57
CA ARG A 82 -12.89 -14.17 -0.23
C ARG A 82 -13.69 -15.27 0.46
N GLU A 83 -13.68 -16.47 -0.09
CA GLU A 83 -14.34 -17.64 0.50
C GLU A 83 -13.80 -17.93 1.92
N ALA A 84 -12.50 -17.82 2.12
CA ALA A 84 -11.89 -18.03 3.44
C ALA A 84 -12.36 -16.96 4.44
N LEU A 85 -12.43 -15.68 4.02
CA LEU A 85 -12.86 -14.57 4.89
C LEU A 85 -14.35 -14.60 5.23
N GLU A 86 -15.21 -15.09 4.34
CA GLU A 86 -16.66 -15.21 4.59
C GLU A 86 -17.01 -16.27 5.64
N ARG A 87 -16.08 -17.17 5.98
CA ARG A 87 -16.28 -18.25 6.96
C ARG A 87 -16.00 -17.84 8.41
N PHE A 88 -15.54 -16.62 8.65
CA PHE A 88 -15.18 -16.08 9.97
C PHE A 88 -15.99 -14.81 10.28
#